data_AF-A0A072UDP4-F1
#
_entry.id   AF-A0A072UDP4-F1
#
_cell.length_a   1.000
_cell.length_b   1.000
_cell.length_c   1.000
_cell.angle_alpha   90.00
_cell.angle_beta   90.00
_cell.angle_gamma   90.00
#
_symmetry.space_group_name_H-M   'P 1'
#
loop_
_entity.id
_entity.type
_entity.pdbx_description
1 polymer ?
#
loop_
_entity_poly.entity_id
_entity_poly.type
_entity_poly.pdbx_seq_one_letter_code
_entity_poly.pdbx_strand_id
1 'polypeptide(L)'
;MDSPLLGPNHHVSFNKFNRKFFLCFLLLFVAVTTIVGLGVRGNISFWILKGTERYNEGKTANQGHVIESELGVVAADDARCSAVGVSMLRLGGHAVDAAVAAALCAGVVFQASSGIGGGSFMVVKSSSSSKAQAFDMRETAPLAASQNMYQTDPEAKFLGALSVGVPGELAGLHAAWLKHGRLPWKTLFQPAIGLAKNGFTVSPTLEEYLANDENKIMSDPGLRNIYAPNGTLLKGGEVCSNVELGKSLEILAEEGPQAFYNGTIGEKLVKDVTEVGGILTVEDLRNYKVEITDAMTVNVMGYTIHGMPPPSSGTLALSLVLNILDSYESPDSVKGNLGIHRLIEALKHTFAIRMNLGDPDFENISGTSSEMLSRSFAQTIQRQILDNTTFPPEYYMDRWSQLRDHGTSHLCVVDADRNAVSLTTSVNWHFGAGIRSTSTGIVVNNEMDDFSTPTDISPDKLPPAPTNFIEPNKRPLSSMTPIIITKVLLAACLLRIWHFRGDFQI
;
A
#
# COMPACT_ATOMS: atom_id res chain seq x y z
N MET A 1 -13.83 5.34 -79.01
CA MET A 1 -14.30 4.75 -80.29
C MET A 1 -15.15 3.55 -79.95
N ASP A 2 -16.45 3.81 -79.91
CA ASP A 2 -17.58 3.02 -80.42
C ASP A 2 -17.64 1.48 -80.26
N SER A 3 -18.77 1.07 -79.69
CA SER A 3 -19.38 -0.25 -79.51
C SER A 3 -19.61 -1.04 -80.84
N PRO A 4 -20.10 -2.32 -80.87
CA PRO A 4 -21.54 -2.64 -80.61
C PRO A 4 -21.98 -4.07 -80.13
N LEU A 5 -23.20 -4.11 -79.54
CA LEU A 5 -24.38 -5.04 -79.68
C LEU A 5 -24.33 -6.54 -79.24
N LEU A 6 -25.11 -6.96 -78.21
CA LEU A 6 -26.48 -7.58 -78.16
C LEU A 6 -26.59 -9.02 -78.75
N GLY A 7 -26.74 -10.11 -77.96
CA GLY A 7 -27.98 -10.69 -77.37
C GLY A 7 -28.15 -12.17 -77.83
N PRO A 8 -29.07 -13.04 -77.31
CA PRO A 8 -30.15 -12.83 -76.35
C PRO A 8 -30.26 -13.86 -75.17
N ASN A 9 -31.17 -13.55 -74.25
CA ASN A 9 -31.65 -14.35 -73.12
C ASN A 9 -32.30 -15.69 -73.53
N HIS A 10 -32.09 -16.73 -72.72
CA HIS A 10 -33.17 -17.63 -72.30
C HIS A 10 -32.91 -18.23 -70.92
N HIS A 11 -33.86 -17.98 -70.02
CA HIS A 11 -33.94 -18.48 -68.66
C HIS A 11 -34.02 -20.01 -68.61
N VAL A 12 -33.19 -20.64 -67.76
CA VAL A 12 -33.46 -21.98 -67.21
C VAL A 12 -33.64 -21.83 -65.69
N SER A 13 -34.84 -22.18 -65.26
CA SER A 13 -35.29 -22.23 -63.87
C SER A 13 -34.64 -23.41 -63.13
N PHE A 14 -34.00 -23.14 -61.98
CA PHE A 14 -33.72 -24.16 -60.97
C PHE A 14 -34.28 -23.78 -59.59
N ASN A 15 -35.37 -24.47 -59.26
CA ASN A 15 -35.82 -24.97 -57.98
C ASN A 15 -35.74 -24.11 -56.70
N LYS A 16 -36.93 -23.63 -56.32
CA LYS A 16 -37.37 -23.04 -55.04
C LYS A 16 -37.26 -23.94 -53.79
N PHE A 17 -36.45 -25.01 -53.80
CA PHE A 17 -36.45 -25.99 -52.69
C PHE A 17 -35.43 -25.71 -51.57
N ASN A 18 -34.53 -24.73 -51.71
CA ASN A 18 -33.44 -24.52 -50.74
C ASN A 18 -33.49 -23.22 -49.94
N ARG A 19 -34.55 -22.42 -50.08
CA ARG A 19 -34.67 -21.12 -49.37
C ARG A 19 -35.44 -21.25 -48.05
N LYS A 20 -36.42 -22.15 -47.95
CA LYS A 20 -37.16 -22.43 -46.70
C LYS A 20 -36.33 -23.21 -45.68
N PHE A 21 -35.50 -24.15 -46.14
CA PHE A 21 -34.61 -24.92 -45.26
C PHE A 21 -33.54 -24.03 -44.63
N PHE A 22 -32.93 -23.13 -45.44
CA PHE A 22 -31.94 -22.17 -44.96
C PHE A 22 -32.55 -21.13 -44.01
N LEU A 23 -33.77 -20.65 -44.29
CA LEU A 23 -34.49 -19.74 -43.39
C LEU A 23 -34.88 -20.43 -42.07
N CYS A 24 -35.31 -21.71 -42.11
CA CYS A 24 -35.61 -22.47 -40.90
C CYS A 24 -34.35 -22.73 -40.07
N PHE A 25 -33.22 -23.02 -40.71
CA PHE A 25 -31.95 -23.24 -40.01
C PHE A 25 -31.42 -21.95 -39.37
N LEU A 26 -31.53 -20.81 -40.06
CA LEU A 26 -31.18 -19.50 -39.51
C LEU A 26 -32.08 -19.10 -38.33
N LEU A 27 -33.39 -19.34 -38.44
CA LEU A 27 -34.35 -19.07 -37.36
C LEU A 27 -34.15 -20.01 -36.16
N LEU A 28 -33.79 -21.28 -36.39
CA LEU A 28 -33.44 -22.22 -35.31
C LEU A 28 -32.12 -21.82 -34.64
N PHE A 29 -31.12 -21.37 -35.41
CA PHE A 29 -29.85 -20.92 -34.86
C PHE A 29 -29.99 -19.63 -34.04
N VAL A 30 -30.83 -18.68 -34.50
CA VAL A 30 -31.17 -17.48 -33.74
C VAL A 30 -31.99 -17.82 -32.49
N ALA A 31 -32.93 -18.77 -32.57
CA ALA A 31 -33.72 -19.21 -31.42
C ALA A 31 -32.87 -19.96 -30.38
N VAL A 32 -31.93 -20.81 -30.80
CA VAL A 32 -31.02 -21.52 -29.89
C VAL A 32 -30.02 -20.55 -29.25
N THR A 33 -29.50 -19.57 -29.99
CA THR A 33 -28.59 -18.55 -29.41
C THR A 33 -29.32 -17.57 -28.49
N THR A 34 -30.60 -17.27 -28.73
CA THR A 34 -31.41 -16.50 -27.77
C THR A 34 -31.83 -17.32 -26.54
N ILE A 35 -32.14 -18.61 -26.67
CA ILE A 35 -32.46 -19.47 -25.52
C ILE A 35 -31.22 -19.75 -24.67
N VAL A 36 -30.06 -19.99 -25.27
CA VAL A 36 -28.79 -20.12 -24.55
C VAL A 36 -28.35 -18.77 -23.97
N GLY A 37 -28.55 -17.67 -24.71
CA GLY A 37 -28.28 -16.32 -24.22
C GLY A 37 -29.17 -15.88 -23.06
N LEU A 38 -30.44 -16.29 -23.04
CA LEU A 38 -31.40 -16.03 -21.95
C LEU A 38 -31.21 -16.99 -20.76
N GLY A 39 -30.85 -18.26 -21.01
CA GLY A 39 -30.53 -19.24 -19.96
C GLY A 39 -29.21 -18.95 -19.24
N VAL A 40 -28.22 -18.39 -19.94
CA VAL A 40 -26.93 -17.98 -19.38
C VAL A 40 -27.02 -16.60 -18.71
N ARG A 41 -27.79 -15.63 -19.26
CA ARG A 41 -28.06 -14.36 -18.54
C ARG A 41 -28.92 -14.55 -17.28
N GLY A 42 -29.88 -15.48 -17.30
CA GLY A 42 -30.74 -15.77 -16.14
C GLY A 42 -29.98 -16.43 -14.98
N ASN A 43 -29.05 -17.35 -15.25
CA ASN A 43 -28.28 -18.00 -14.20
C ASN A 43 -27.08 -17.18 -13.71
N ILE A 44 -26.40 -16.41 -14.57
CA ILE A 44 -25.31 -15.54 -14.12
C ILE A 44 -25.85 -14.39 -13.26
N SER A 45 -27.00 -13.82 -13.61
CA SER A 45 -27.66 -12.79 -12.79
C SER A 45 -28.19 -13.36 -11.47
N PHE A 46 -28.67 -14.62 -11.46
CA PHE A 46 -29.17 -15.27 -10.24
C PHE A 46 -28.03 -15.65 -9.27
N TRP A 47 -26.84 -16.01 -9.76
CA TRP A 47 -25.67 -16.25 -8.91
C TRP A 47 -25.00 -14.95 -8.43
N ILE A 48 -25.01 -13.89 -9.25
CA ILE A 48 -24.52 -12.56 -8.84
C ILE A 48 -25.47 -11.89 -7.84
N LEU A 49 -26.79 -12.06 -7.97
CA LEU A 49 -27.79 -11.53 -7.02
C LEU A 49 -27.88 -12.35 -5.72
N LYS A 50 -27.71 -13.68 -5.74
CA LYS A 50 -27.63 -14.47 -4.49
C LYS A 50 -26.35 -14.23 -3.69
N GLY A 51 -25.25 -13.86 -4.35
CA GLY A 51 -24.00 -13.45 -3.68
C GLY A 51 -24.10 -12.08 -3.02
N THR A 52 -24.99 -11.20 -3.49
CA THR A 52 -25.17 -9.84 -2.98
C THR A 52 -26.33 -9.70 -1.98
N GLU A 53 -27.39 -10.51 -2.07
CA GLU A 53 -28.48 -10.47 -1.09
C GLU A 53 -28.16 -11.14 0.26
N ARG A 54 -27.15 -12.02 0.32
CA ARG A 54 -26.68 -12.57 1.62
C ARG A 54 -25.83 -11.62 2.45
N TYR A 55 -25.52 -10.42 1.94
CA TYR A 55 -24.68 -9.45 2.64
C TYR A 55 -25.47 -8.33 3.36
N ASN A 56 -26.80 -8.27 3.20
CA ASN A 56 -27.63 -7.18 3.74
C ASN A 56 -28.67 -7.63 4.79
N GLU A 57 -28.60 -8.85 5.30
CA GLU A 57 -29.31 -9.22 6.53
C GLU A 57 -28.44 -8.93 7.76
N GLY A 58 -28.69 -7.77 8.38
CA GLY A 58 -28.67 -7.68 9.84
C GLY A 58 -27.32 -7.58 10.55
N LYS A 59 -26.28 -7.00 9.96
CA LYS A 59 -25.26 -6.33 10.78
C LYS A 59 -25.75 -4.92 11.07
N THR A 60 -26.48 -4.75 12.16
CA THR A 60 -26.48 -3.46 12.86
C THR A 60 -25.03 -3.04 12.95
N ALA A 61 -24.68 -1.89 12.35
CA ALA A 61 -23.39 -1.28 12.54
C ALA A 61 -23.20 -1.14 14.05
N ASN A 62 -22.43 -2.06 14.66
CA ASN A 62 -22.05 -1.93 16.05
C ASN A 62 -21.43 -0.54 16.15
N GLN A 63 -21.99 0.31 17.02
CA GLN A 63 -21.34 1.56 17.39
C GLN A 63 -19.88 1.22 17.66
N GLY A 64 -18.96 1.83 16.89
CA GLY A 64 -17.54 1.51 16.99
C GLY A 64 -17.12 1.56 18.46
N HIS A 65 -16.45 0.52 18.95
CA HIS A 65 -15.99 0.49 20.33
C HIS A 65 -14.97 1.61 20.52
N VAL A 66 -15.38 2.70 21.17
CA VAL A 66 -14.47 3.78 21.57
C VAL A 66 -13.70 3.30 22.79
N ILE A 67 -12.38 3.24 22.66
CA ILE A 67 -11.48 2.96 23.78
C ILE A 67 -10.88 4.27 24.27
N GLU A 68 -11.07 4.57 25.54
CA GLU A 68 -10.54 5.77 26.19
C GLU A 68 -9.54 5.38 27.27
N SER A 69 -8.48 6.16 27.42
CA SER A 69 -7.44 5.95 28.42
C SER A 69 -6.75 7.26 28.76
N GLU A 70 -6.54 7.50 30.05
CA GLU A 70 -5.76 8.64 30.54
C GLU A 70 -4.25 8.40 30.45
N LEU A 71 -3.82 7.13 30.42
CA LEU A 71 -2.41 6.73 30.48
C LEU A 71 -1.77 6.47 29.10
N GLY A 72 -2.58 6.27 28.07
CA GLY A 72 -2.09 5.99 26.72
C GLY A 72 -2.92 4.95 25.98
N VAL A 73 -2.81 4.96 24.67
CA VAL A 73 -3.56 4.12 23.73
C VAL A 73 -2.63 3.64 22.64
N VAL A 74 -2.79 2.37 22.24
CA VAL A 74 -2.18 1.80 21.05
C VAL A 74 -3.29 1.23 20.18
N ALA A 75 -3.28 1.58 18.90
CA ALA A 75 -4.13 0.99 17.89
C ALA A 75 -3.24 0.46 16.77
N ALA A 76 -3.33 -0.83 16.49
CA ALA A 76 -2.65 -1.51 15.39
C ALA A 76 -3.64 -2.47 14.71
N ASP A 77 -3.36 -2.83 13.46
CA ASP A 77 -4.23 -3.73 12.68
C ASP A 77 -4.41 -5.12 13.31
N ASP A 78 -3.45 -5.56 14.12
CA ASP A 78 -3.53 -6.80 14.90
C ASP A 78 -3.66 -6.51 16.40
N ALA A 79 -4.68 -7.11 17.04
CA ALA A 79 -4.95 -6.94 18.46
C ALA A 79 -3.77 -7.39 19.36
N ARG A 80 -3.01 -8.40 18.94
CA ARG A 80 -1.81 -8.85 19.66
C ARG A 80 -0.75 -7.76 19.64
N CYS A 81 -0.57 -7.09 18.51
CA CYS A 81 0.41 -6.02 18.39
C CYS A 81 -0.01 -4.74 19.10
N SER A 82 -1.31 -4.47 19.18
CA SER A 82 -1.85 -3.45 20.10
C SER A 82 -1.50 -3.79 21.56
N ALA A 83 -1.70 -5.04 21.99
CA ALA A 83 -1.37 -5.49 23.34
C ALA A 83 0.14 -5.43 23.63
N VAL A 84 0.99 -5.76 22.65
CA VAL A 84 2.45 -5.63 22.73
C VAL A 84 2.84 -4.18 22.95
N GLY A 85 2.32 -3.24 22.15
CA GLY A 85 2.58 -1.81 22.34
C GLY A 85 2.11 -1.31 23.71
N VAL A 86 0.90 -1.70 24.16
CA VAL A 86 0.39 -1.37 25.50
C VAL A 86 1.30 -1.89 26.60
N SER A 87 1.89 -3.09 26.43
CA SER A 87 2.83 -3.64 27.40
C SER A 87 4.08 -2.78 27.57
N MET A 88 4.58 -2.16 26.49
CA MET A 88 5.71 -1.22 26.57
C MET A 88 5.31 0.08 27.27
N LEU A 89 4.12 0.62 26.99
CA LEU A 89 3.62 1.80 27.72
C LEU A 89 3.49 1.52 29.23
N ARG A 90 3.04 0.31 29.61
CA ARG A 90 2.94 -0.11 31.02
C ARG A 90 4.29 -0.21 31.72
N LEU A 91 5.38 -0.45 30.98
CA LEU A 91 6.75 -0.43 31.50
C LEU A 91 7.32 0.99 31.64
N GLY A 92 6.52 2.03 31.37
CA GLY A 92 6.97 3.43 31.36
C GLY A 92 7.64 3.86 30.05
N GLY A 93 7.47 3.07 28.98
CA GLY A 93 7.98 3.39 27.65
C GLY A 93 7.33 4.63 27.04
N HIS A 94 8.08 5.28 26.17
CA HIS A 94 7.61 6.35 25.30
C HIS A 94 6.71 5.78 24.19
N ALA A 95 5.91 6.64 23.55
CA ALA A 95 5.09 6.26 22.40
C ALA A 95 5.90 5.55 21.29
N VAL A 96 7.17 5.92 21.12
CA VAL A 96 8.11 5.28 20.17
C VAL A 96 8.52 3.88 20.61
N ASP A 97 8.74 3.62 21.90
CA ASP A 97 9.05 2.25 22.39
C ASP A 97 7.89 1.29 22.06
N ALA A 98 6.66 1.74 22.33
CA ALA A 98 5.45 1.00 22.02
C ALA A 98 5.23 0.82 20.52
N ALA A 99 5.49 1.85 19.70
CA ALA A 99 5.39 1.76 18.25
C ALA A 99 6.41 0.77 17.67
N VAL A 100 7.67 0.79 18.12
CA VAL A 100 8.72 -0.14 17.69
C VAL A 100 8.34 -1.58 18.05
N ALA A 101 7.93 -1.85 19.29
CA ALA A 101 7.53 -3.20 19.69
C ALA A 101 6.29 -3.70 18.93
N ALA A 102 5.32 -2.82 18.65
CA ALA A 102 4.13 -3.15 17.88
C ALA A 102 4.46 -3.41 16.39
N ALA A 103 5.36 -2.64 15.79
CA ALA A 103 5.84 -2.86 14.41
C ALA A 103 6.58 -4.20 14.29
N LEU A 104 7.49 -4.51 15.22
CA LEU A 104 8.18 -5.80 15.27
C LEU A 104 7.20 -6.98 15.44
N CYS A 105 6.15 -6.79 16.24
CA CYS A 105 5.06 -7.78 16.34
C CYS A 105 4.33 -7.95 15.01
N ALA A 106 3.98 -6.86 14.32
CA ALA A 106 3.28 -6.90 13.03
C ALA A 106 4.13 -7.63 11.98
N GLY A 107 5.43 -7.34 11.94
CA GLY A 107 6.42 -8.05 11.12
C GLY A 107 6.64 -9.53 11.48
N VAL A 108 5.99 -10.06 12.53
CA VAL A 108 5.95 -11.50 12.84
C VAL A 108 4.58 -12.09 12.48
N VAL A 109 3.50 -11.51 13.01
CA VAL A 109 2.16 -12.10 12.93
C VAL A 109 1.41 -11.75 11.64
N PHE A 110 1.90 -10.76 10.90
CA PHE A 110 1.33 -10.26 9.65
C PHE A 110 2.41 -9.88 8.62
N GLN A 111 3.40 -10.78 8.44
CA GLN A 111 4.48 -10.68 7.45
C GLN A 111 3.99 -10.52 6.00
N ALA A 112 2.72 -10.81 5.75
CA ALA A 112 2.10 -10.56 4.46
C ALA A 112 2.05 -9.05 4.12
N SER A 113 2.15 -8.14 5.09
CA SER A 113 2.00 -6.70 4.83
C SER A 113 3.06 -5.81 5.47
N SER A 114 3.95 -6.33 6.31
CA SER A 114 4.89 -5.50 7.08
C SER A 114 6.10 -6.31 7.56
N GLY A 115 7.17 -5.61 7.95
CA GLY A 115 8.28 -6.18 8.69
C GLY A 115 9.66 -5.69 8.24
N ILE A 116 10.70 -6.13 8.95
CA ILE A 116 12.09 -5.67 8.79
C ILE A 116 12.72 -5.95 7.41
N GLY A 117 12.05 -6.71 6.54
CA GLY A 117 12.45 -6.91 5.15
C GLY A 117 11.85 -5.90 4.17
N GLY A 118 11.09 -4.91 4.67
CA GLY A 118 10.60 -3.78 3.89
C GLY A 118 10.94 -2.43 4.53
N GLY A 119 10.02 -1.49 4.43
CA GLY A 119 10.20 -0.09 4.78
C GLY A 119 9.02 0.50 5.51
N SER A 120 9.19 1.72 5.97
CA SER A 120 8.20 2.40 6.81
C SER A 120 8.28 3.91 6.71
N PHE A 121 7.20 4.57 7.08
CA PHE A 121 7.20 5.98 7.43
C PHE A 121 6.68 6.15 8.85
N MET A 122 7.35 6.99 9.64
CA MET A 122 6.92 7.31 11.01
C MET A 122 6.90 8.83 11.21
N VAL A 123 5.77 9.33 11.70
CA VAL A 123 5.65 10.70 12.21
C VAL A 123 5.59 10.64 13.74
N VAL A 124 6.50 11.36 14.40
CA VAL A 124 6.55 11.47 15.86
C VAL A 124 6.25 12.91 16.26
N LYS A 125 5.19 13.12 17.03
CA LYS A 125 4.85 14.42 17.62
C LYS A 125 5.22 14.41 19.09
N SER A 126 6.18 15.25 19.45
CA SER A 126 6.56 15.50 20.84
C SER A 126 5.55 16.45 21.49
N SER A 127 5.11 16.11 22.70
CA SER A 127 4.26 16.98 23.51
C SER A 127 5.05 18.13 24.12
N SER A 128 6.23 17.84 24.67
CA SER A 128 7.08 18.80 25.39
C SER A 128 7.62 19.92 24.50
N SER A 129 8.09 19.59 23.29
CA SER A 129 8.64 20.57 22.35
C SER A 129 7.61 21.12 21.37
N SER A 130 6.43 20.50 21.32
CA SER A 130 5.44 20.70 20.26
C SER A 130 5.91 20.44 18.82
N LYS A 131 7.12 19.89 18.61
CA LYS A 131 7.66 19.57 17.28
C LYS A 131 7.18 18.21 16.77
N ALA A 132 7.01 18.11 15.45
CA ALA A 132 6.73 16.87 14.75
C ALA A 132 7.91 16.51 13.84
N GLN A 133 8.36 15.26 13.88
CA GLN A 133 9.48 14.76 13.08
C GLN A 133 9.01 13.63 12.19
N ALA A 134 9.51 13.59 10.96
CA ALA A 134 9.28 12.55 9.99
C ALA A 134 10.53 11.68 9.88
N PHE A 135 10.37 10.36 9.98
CA PHE A 135 11.41 9.36 9.78
C PHE A 135 11.06 8.60 8.51
N ASP A 136 11.86 8.84 7.47
CA ASP A 136 11.79 8.12 6.21
C ASP A 136 12.65 6.85 6.28
N MET A 137 11.95 5.72 6.35
CA MET A 137 12.51 4.37 6.37
C MET A 137 12.15 3.63 5.08
N ARG A 138 11.89 4.37 3.99
CA ARG A 138 11.55 3.82 2.68
C ARG A 138 12.76 3.11 2.09
N GLU A 139 12.48 2.04 1.36
CA GLU A 139 13.48 1.29 0.62
C GLU A 139 14.14 2.15 -0.45
N THR A 140 15.39 1.83 -0.76
CA THR A 140 16.10 2.43 -1.90
C THR A 140 16.31 1.38 -2.99
N ALA A 141 16.45 1.82 -4.23
CA ALA A 141 16.89 0.95 -5.31
C ALA A 141 18.32 0.44 -5.05
N PRO A 142 18.61 -0.86 -5.24
CA PRO A 142 19.98 -1.38 -5.17
C PRO A 142 20.92 -0.66 -6.14
N LEU A 143 22.22 -0.63 -5.83
CA LEU A 143 23.26 0.03 -6.65
C LEU A 143 23.31 -0.49 -8.09
N ALA A 144 22.98 -1.77 -8.30
CA ALA A 144 22.95 -2.42 -9.60
C ALA A 144 21.62 -2.21 -10.36
N ALA A 145 20.64 -1.52 -9.77
CA ALA A 145 19.38 -1.22 -10.45
C ALA A 145 19.60 -0.26 -11.62
N SER A 146 18.72 -0.33 -12.62
CA SER A 146 18.76 0.59 -13.75
C SER A 146 17.36 0.87 -14.28
N GLN A 147 17.18 2.03 -14.89
CA GLN A 147 15.91 2.48 -15.45
C GLN A 147 15.19 1.44 -16.34
N ASN A 148 15.94 0.62 -17.07
CA ASN A 148 15.39 -0.33 -18.06
C ASN A 148 15.51 -1.80 -17.62
N MET A 149 15.79 -2.09 -16.35
CA MET A 149 16.08 -3.46 -15.89
C MET A 149 14.91 -4.46 -16.10
N TYR A 150 13.68 -3.96 -16.24
CA TYR A 150 12.47 -4.78 -16.47
C TYR A 150 12.03 -4.84 -17.93
N GLN A 151 12.79 -4.26 -18.87
CA GLN A 151 12.39 -4.18 -20.28
C GLN A 151 12.14 -5.57 -20.92
N THR A 152 12.91 -6.59 -20.53
CA THR A 152 12.77 -7.95 -21.06
C THR A 152 11.76 -8.80 -20.29
N ASP A 153 11.48 -8.44 -19.05
CA ASP A 153 10.57 -9.15 -18.16
C ASP A 153 9.86 -8.15 -17.23
N PRO A 154 8.73 -7.56 -17.67
CA PRO A 154 7.97 -6.61 -16.87
C PRO A 154 7.40 -7.22 -15.59
N GLU A 155 7.17 -8.53 -15.52
CA GLU A 155 6.62 -9.20 -14.34
C GLU A 155 7.63 -9.23 -13.17
N ALA A 156 8.93 -9.24 -13.48
CA ALA A 156 10.00 -9.22 -12.49
C ALA A 156 10.04 -7.94 -11.62
N LYS A 157 9.27 -6.92 -12.03
CA LYS A 157 9.00 -5.71 -11.25
C LYS A 157 8.11 -5.99 -10.04
N PHE A 158 7.11 -6.87 -10.19
CA PHE A 158 6.10 -7.14 -9.18
C PHE A 158 6.45 -8.36 -8.31
N LEU A 159 7.13 -9.36 -8.88
CA LEU A 159 7.38 -10.64 -8.24
C LEU A 159 8.83 -11.09 -8.43
N GLY A 160 9.39 -11.73 -7.40
CA GLY A 160 10.73 -12.31 -7.45
C GLY A 160 11.83 -11.33 -7.08
N ALA A 161 13.07 -11.81 -7.11
CA ALA A 161 14.19 -11.18 -6.43
C ALA A 161 14.66 -9.85 -7.04
N LEU A 162 14.30 -9.56 -8.30
CA LEU A 162 14.58 -8.28 -8.95
C LEU A 162 13.64 -7.15 -8.48
N SER A 163 12.51 -7.48 -7.85
CA SER A 163 11.59 -6.49 -7.29
C SER A 163 12.01 -5.96 -5.91
N VAL A 164 13.06 -6.55 -5.31
CA VAL A 164 13.49 -6.25 -3.94
C VAL A 164 14.26 -4.93 -3.89
N GLY A 165 13.74 -3.98 -3.10
CA GLY A 165 14.45 -2.78 -2.65
C GLY A 165 15.26 -3.04 -1.39
N VAL A 166 16.20 -2.15 -1.07
CA VAL A 166 17.04 -2.22 0.13
C VAL A 166 16.19 -1.99 1.39
N PRO A 167 16.03 -2.96 2.32
CA PRO A 167 15.11 -2.82 3.46
C PRO A 167 15.51 -1.72 4.45
N GLY A 168 14.55 -0.85 4.79
CA GLY A 168 14.79 0.35 5.59
C GLY A 168 14.20 0.38 7.00
N GLU A 169 13.18 -0.45 7.25
CA GLU A 169 12.37 -0.37 8.47
C GLU A 169 13.20 -0.46 9.76
N LEU A 170 14.10 -1.46 9.85
CA LEU A 170 14.88 -1.70 11.07
C LEU A 170 15.80 -0.52 11.42
N ALA A 171 16.47 0.08 10.42
CA ALA A 171 17.31 1.25 10.64
C ALA A 171 16.50 2.42 11.18
N GLY A 172 15.31 2.65 10.61
CA GLY A 172 14.45 3.77 11.01
C GLY A 172 13.82 3.58 12.38
N LEU A 173 13.33 2.38 12.70
CA LEU A 173 12.83 2.04 14.04
C LEU A 173 13.92 2.27 15.09
N HIS A 174 15.15 1.86 14.81
CA HIS A 174 16.29 2.09 15.69
C HIS A 174 16.63 3.58 15.82
N ALA A 175 16.62 4.34 14.71
CA ALA A 175 16.88 5.78 14.74
C ALA A 175 15.84 6.56 15.57
N ALA A 176 14.56 6.21 15.44
CA ALA A 176 13.49 6.77 16.26
C ALA A 176 13.66 6.40 17.74
N TRP A 177 13.98 5.13 18.03
CA TRP A 177 14.25 4.66 19.39
C TRP A 177 15.46 5.38 20.02
N LEU A 178 16.57 5.55 19.32
CA LEU A 178 17.73 6.30 19.83
C LEU A 178 17.38 7.74 20.25
N LYS A 179 16.42 8.36 19.54
CA LYS A 179 16.03 9.76 19.78
C LYS A 179 14.98 9.92 20.87
N HIS A 180 14.08 8.96 21.02
CA HIS A 180 12.88 9.11 21.83
C HIS A 180 12.61 7.97 22.81
N GLY A 181 13.24 6.81 22.60
CA GLY A 181 13.04 5.61 23.39
C GLY A 181 13.47 5.78 24.84
N ARG A 182 12.80 5.05 25.73
CA ARG A 182 13.06 5.01 27.17
C ARG A 182 13.39 3.62 27.66
N LEU A 183 12.90 2.59 26.98
CA LEU A 183 13.15 1.20 27.35
C LEU A 183 14.42 0.70 26.66
N PRO A 184 15.11 -0.29 27.25
CA PRO A 184 16.23 -0.95 26.58
C PRO A 184 15.78 -1.57 25.24
N TRP A 185 16.55 -1.38 24.18
CA TRP A 185 16.27 -1.90 22.82
C TRP A 185 15.83 -3.37 22.84
N LYS A 186 16.61 -4.22 23.52
CA LYS A 186 16.35 -5.65 23.68
C LYS A 186 14.96 -5.98 24.25
N THR A 187 14.42 -5.13 25.12
CA THR A 187 13.10 -5.33 25.73
C THR A 187 11.99 -5.25 24.68
N LEU A 188 12.14 -4.41 23.66
CA LEU A 188 11.14 -4.19 22.60
C LEU A 188 10.95 -5.42 21.70
N PHE A 189 11.96 -6.28 21.62
CA PHE A 189 11.97 -7.46 20.76
C PHE A 189 11.34 -8.70 21.41
N GLN A 190 11.35 -8.79 22.74
CA GLN A 190 10.97 -10.02 23.45
C GLN A 190 9.58 -10.53 23.07
N PRO A 191 8.53 -9.69 22.93
CA PRO A 191 7.22 -10.18 22.52
C PRO A 191 7.22 -10.76 21.09
N ALA A 192 7.90 -10.10 20.15
CA ALA A 192 7.99 -10.55 18.77
C ALA A 192 8.80 -11.85 18.63
N ILE A 193 9.92 -11.96 19.35
CA ILE A 193 10.73 -13.20 19.45
C ILE A 193 9.85 -14.36 19.95
N GLY A 194 9.09 -14.12 21.03
CA GLY A 194 8.19 -15.11 21.61
C GLY A 194 7.14 -15.60 20.61
N LEU A 195 6.47 -14.68 19.90
CA LEU A 195 5.48 -15.00 18.88
C LEU A 195 6.10 -15.75 17.69
N ALA A 196 7.31 -15.39 17.27
CA ALA A 196 7.98 -16.04 16.15
C ALA A 196 8.40 -17.48 16.47
N LYS A 197 8.95 -17.72 17.67
CA LYS A 197 9.50 -19.03 18.08
C LYS A 197 8.43 -19.98 18.62
N ASN A 198 7.54 -19.49 19.48
CA ASN A 198 6.49 -20.32 20.10
C ASN A 198 5.26 -20.47 19.19
N GLY A 199 5.18 -19.64 18.16
CA GLY A 199 4.08 -19.60 17.21
C GLY A 199 2.93 -18.69 17.65
N PHE A 200 2.06 -18.40 16.70
CA PHE A 200 0.89 -17.57 16.86
C PHE A 200 -0.29 -18.16 16.08
N THR A 201 -1.51 -17.91 16.56
CA THR A 201 -2.72 -18.36 15.88
C THR A 201 -2.96 -17.57 14.60
N VAL A 202 -3.19 -18.24 13.48
CA VAL A 202 -3.55 -17.63 12.20
C VAL A 202 -4.90 -16.93 12.35
N SER A 203 -4.93 -15.63 12.03
CA SER A 203 -6.15 -14.83 12.06
C SER A 203 -6.98 -15.05 10.79
N PRO A 204 -8.30 -14.77 10.81
CA PRO A 204 -9.12 -14.85 9.61
C PRO A 204 -8.60 -13.99 8.44
N THR A 205 -8.06 -12.80 8.73
CA THR A 205 -7.47 -11.93 7.72
C THR A 205 -6.20 -12.53 7.12
N LEU A 206 -5.34 -13.15 7.95
CA LEU A 206 -4.16 -13.84 7.43
C LEU A 206 -4.58 -15.05 6.58
N GLU A 207 -5.57 -15.84 7.01
CA GLU A 207 -6.11 -16.95 6.21
C GLU A 207 -6.60 -16.49 4.83
N GLU A 208 -7.31 -15.35 4.75
CA GLU A 208 -7.74 -14.77 3.48
C GLU A 208 -6.54 -14.44 2.57
N TYR A 209 -5.49 -13.85 3.13
CA TYR A 209 -4.28 -13.52 2.35
C TYR A 209 -3.53 -14.78 1.91
N LEU A 210 -3.47 -15.80 2.77
CA LEU A 210 -2.90 -17.09 2.40
C LEU A 210 -3.65 -17.72 1.22
N ALA A 211 -4.98 -17.68 1.24
CA ALA A 211 -5.81 -18.22 0.17
C ALA A 211 -5.67 -17.43 -1.14
N ASN A 212 -5.63 -16.09 -1.07
CA ASN A 212 -5.50 -15.23 -2.25
C ASN A 212 -4.13 -15.36 -2.93
N ASP A 213 -3.08 -15.62 -2.14
CA ASP A 213 -1.68 -15.71 -2.60
C ASP A 213 -1.16 -17.17 -2.61
N GLU A 214 -2.03 -18.18 -2.70
CA GLU A 214 -1.66 -19.61 -2.62
C GLU A 214 -0.53 -19.98 -3.60
N ASN A 215 -0.66 -19.58 -4.87
CA ASN A 215 0.33 -19.89 -5.90
C ASN A 215 1.70 -19.29 -5.56
N LYS A 216 1.72 -18.05 -5.06
CA LYS A 216 2.94 -17.35 -4.64
C LYS A 216 3.60 -18.09 -3.47
N ILE A 217 2.84 -18.38 -2.42
CA ILE A 217 3.30 -19.09 -1.23
C ILE A 217 3.83 -20.49 -1.56
N MET A 218 3.10 -21.25 -2.38
CA MET A 218 3.46 -22.62 -2.72
C MET A 218 4.69 -22.70 -3.64
N SER A 219 4.98 -21.63 -4.39
CA SER A 219 6.15 -21.54 -5.27
C SER A 219 7.46 -21.29 -4.51
N ASP A 220 7.41 -20.55 -3.40
CA ASP A 220 8.60 -20.25 -2.59
C ASP A 220 8.79 -21.28 -1.46
N PRO A 221 9.94 -21.97 -1.39
CA PRO A 221 10.20 -22.93 -0.33
C PRO A 221 10.19 -22.28 1.07
N GLY A 222 10.59 -21.02 1.19
CA GLY A 222 10.63 -20.30 2.47
C GLY A 222 9.24 -20.04 3.06
N LEU A 223 8.34 -19.48 2.26
CA LEU A 223 6.95 -19.20 2.60
C LEU A 223 6.16 -20.50 2.81
N ARG A 224 6.29 -21.46 1.89
CA ARG A 224 5.64 -22.78 2.00
C ARG A 224 5.99 -23.48 3.30
N ASN A 225 7.24 -23.38 3.77
CA ASN A 225 7.67 -24.03 5.00
C ASN A 225 6.91 -23.55 6.25
N ILE A 226 6.52 -22.27 6.31
CA ILE A 226 5.82 -21.71 7.49
C ILE A 226 4.30 -21.67 7.31
N TYR A 227 3.81 -21.49 6.08
CA TYR A 227 2.39 -21.33 5.80
C TYR A 227 1.72 -22.55 5.19
N ALA A 228 2.47 -23.54 4.74
CA ALA A 228 1.95 -24.83 4.29
C ALA A 228 2.86 -26.01 4.71
N PRO A 229 3.17 -26.15 6.02
CA PRO A 229 4.13 -27.14 6.50
C PRO A 229 3.72 -28.59 6.19
N ASN A 230 2.41 -28.84 6.04
CA ASN A 230 1.85 -30.14 5.68
C ASN A 230 1.45 -30.24 4.19
N GLY A 231 1.95 -29.34 3.34
CA GLY A 231 1.63 -29.28 1.91
C GLY A 231 0.27 -28.65 1.58
N THR A 232 -0.45 -28.15 2.58
CA THR A 232 -1.68 -27.36 2.42
C THR A 232 -1.59 -26.11 3.28
N LEU A 233 -2.18 -25.01 2.83
CA LEU A 233 -2.15 -23.74 3.54
C LEU A 233 -2.78 -23.85 4.94
N LEU A 234 -2.16 -23.17 5.90
CA LEU A 234 -2.72 -22.98 7.23
C LEU A 234 -4.04 -22.22 7.17
N LYS A 235 -4.97 -22.61 8.04
CA LYS A 235 -6.30 -22.03 8.19
C LYS A 235 -6.43 -21.24 9.50
N GLY A 236 -7.48 -20.43 9.59
CA GLY A 236 -7.81 -19.68 10.80
C GLY A 236 -7.91 -20.60 12.01
N GLY A 237 -7.25 -20.21 13.11
CA GLY A 237 -7.18 -21.02 14.32
C GLY A 237 -5.98 -21.98 14.41
N GLU A 238 -5.32 -22.30 13.30
CA GLU A 238 -4.08 -23.09 13.32
C GLU A 238 -2.88 -22.26 13.79
N VAL A 239 -1.77 -22.91 14.14
CA VAL A 239 -0.57 -22.25 14.65
C VAL A 239 0.48 -22.11 13.54
N CYS A 240 0.91 -20.88 13.30
CA CYS A 240 2.05 -20.55 12.45
C CYS A 240 3.26 -20.21 13.32
N SER A 241 4.46 -20.68 12.95
CA SER A 241 5.71 -20.35 13.63
C SER A 241 6.82 -20.08 12.63
N ASN A 242 7.63 -19.05 12.88
CA ASN A 242 8.78 -18.67 12.07
C ASN A 242 10.02 -18.64 12.97
N VAL A 243 10.54 -19.83 13.28
CA VAL A 243 11.66 -20.00 14.23
C VAL A 243 12.93 -19.29 13.75
N GLU A 244 13.21 -19.28 12.45
CA GLU A 244 14.38 -18.59 11.90
C GLU A 244 14.28 -17.06 12.05
N LEU A 245 13.10 -16.48 11.83
CA LEU A 245 12.87 -15.06 12.14
C LEU A 245 13.06 -14.78 13.63
N GLY A 246 12.59 -15.69 14.49
CA GLY A 246 12.81 -15.59 15.93
C GLY A 246 14.29 -15.53 16.31
N LYS A 247 15.14 -16.36 15.70
CA LYS A 247 16.61 -16.33 15.92
C LYS A 247 17.24 -15.04 15.38
N SER A 248 16.80 -14.57 14.22
CA SER A 248 17.26 -13.29 13.67
C SER A 248 16.90 -12.14 14.60
N LEU A 249 15.66 -12.08 15.08
CA LEU A 249 15.21 -11.08 16.05
C LEU A 249 15.98 -11.15 17.38
N GLU A 250 16.36 -12.34 17.85
CA GLU A 250 17.24 -12.50 19.02
C GLU A 250 18.60 -11.83 18.77
N ILE A 251 19.25 -12.11 17.63
CA ILE A 251 20.54 -11.50 17.27
C ILE A 251 20.39 -9.97 17.18
N LEU A 252 19.33 -9.47 16.53
CA LEU A 252 19.08 -8.03 16.39
C LEU A 252 18.78 -7.34 17.74
N ALA A 253 18.19 -8.06 18.69
CA ALA A 253 17.93 -7.56 20.03
C ALA A 253 19.22 -7.40 20.85
N GLU A 254 20.22 -8.27 20.65
CA GLU A 254 21.50 -8.23 21.36
C GLU A 254 22.53 -7.31 20.67
N GLU A 255 22.67 -7.44 19.35
CA GLU A 255 23.74 -6.79 18.56
C GLU A 255 23.29 -5.46 17.93
N GLY A 256 21.99 -5.17 17.98
CA GLY A 256 21.39 -3.99 17.35
C GLY A 256 21.29 -4.12 15.82
N PRO A 257 20.93 -3.03 15.12
CA PRO A 257 20.72 -3.06 13.67
C PRO A 257 22.00 -3.35 12.86
N GLN A 258 23.18 -3.23 13.46
CA GLN A 258 24.45 -3.52 12.77
C GLN A 258 24.56 -4.98 12.34
N ALA A 259 23.92 -5.91 13.06
CA ALA A 259 23.86 -7.31 12.62
C ALA A 259 23.10 -7.49 11.29
N PHE A 260 22.18 -6.57 10.96
CA PHE A 260 21.48 -6.53 9.68
C PHE A 260 22.28 -5.75 8.62
N TYR A 261 22.70 -4.53 8.91
CA TYR A 261 23.27 -3.64 7.88
C TYR A 261 24.78 -3.82 7.65
N ASN A 262 25.50 -4.43 8.59
CA ASN A 262 26.95 -4.66 8.50
C ASN A 262 27.38 -5.97 9.17
N GLY A 263 26.51 -6.98 9.15
CA GLY A 263 26.72 -8.22 9.91
C GLY A 263 26.04 -9.43 9.31
N THR A 264 26.05 -10.51 10.10
CA THR A 264 25.74 -11.85 9.62
C THR A 264 24.29 -12.05 9.15
N ILE A 265 23.32 -11.27 9.65
CA ILE A 265 21.93 -11.36 9.18
C ILE A 265 21.83 -10.78 7.76
N GLY A 266 22.44 -9.61 7.52
CA GLY A 266 22.46 -9.00 6.18
C GLY A 266 23.18 -9.86 5.15
N GLU A 267 24.34 -10.40 5.51
CA GLU A 267 25.11 -11.29 4.63
C GLU A 267 24.31 -12.54 4.22
N LYS A 268 23.59 -13.14 5.17
CA LYS A 268 22.70 -14.29 4.92
C LYS A 268 21.50 -13.92 4.05
N LEU A 269 20.85 -12.79 4.34
CA LEU A 269 19.72 -12.29 3.57
C LEU A 269 20.12 -12.03 2.11
N VAL A 270 21.21 -11.28 1.91
CA VAL A 270 21.76 -10.96 0.59
C VAL A 270 22.07 -12.25 -0.16
N LYS A 271 22.75 -13.20 0.47
CA LYS A 271 23.07 -14.49 -0.14
C LYS A 271 21.80 -15.20 -0.64
N ASP A 272 20.78 -15.35 0.20
CA ASP A 272 19.53 -16.02 -0.18
C ASP A 272 18.84 -15.30 -1.36
N VAL A 273 18.80 -13.97 -1.35
CA VAL A 273 18.19 -13.15 -2.42
C VAL A 273 18.98 -13.25 -3.73
N THR A 274 20.31 -13.22 -3.68
CA THR A 274 21.17 -13.35 -4.86
C THR A 274 21.10 -14.77 -5.46
N GLU A 275 20.98 -15.81 -4.64
CA GLU A 275 20.86 -17.21 -5.11
C GLU A 275 19.61 -17.43 -5.99
N VAL A 276 18.55 -16.64 -5.79
CA VAL A 276 17.33 -16.66 -6.61
C VAL A 276 17.29 -15.54 -7.66
N GLY A 277 18.43 -14.93 -7.99
CA GLY A 277 18.59 -13.98 -9.09
C GLY A 277 18.41 -12.51 -8.73
N GLY A 278 18.41 -12.16 -7.45
CA GLY A 278 18.33 -10.77 -7.00
C GLY A 278 19.64 -10.01 -7.14
N ILE A 279 19.53 -8.68 -7.17
CA ILE A 279 20.66 -7.75 -7.35
C ILE A 279 21.07 -7.01 -6.08
N LEU A 280 20.43 -7.32 -4.94
CA LEU A 280 20.78 -6.76 -3.63
C LEU A 280 22.18 -7.22 -3.22
N THR A 281 22.98 -6.32 -2.66
CA THR A 281 24.33 -6.58 -2.16
C THR A 281 24.49 -6.18 -0.71
N VAL A 282 25.55 -6.67 -0.05
CA VAL A 282 25.91 -6.23 1.31
C VAL A 282 26.28 -4.74 1.33
N GLU A 283 26.83 -4.22 0.24
CA GLU A 283 27.17 -2.81 0.12
C GLU A 283 25.93 -1.92 0.07
N ASP A 284 24.85 -2.39 -0.56
CA ASP A 284 23.55 -1.70 -0.54
C ASP A 284 23.03 -1.57 0.90
N LEU A 285 23.06 -2.67 1.67
CA LEU A 285 22.67 -2.65 3.09
C LEU A 285 23.54 -1.68 3.91
N ARG A 286 24.86 -1.72 3.73
CA ARG A 286 25.78 -0.83 4.46
C ARG A 286 25.57 0.65 4.18
N ASN A 287 25.20 0.98 2.94
CA ASN A 287 25.02 2.37 2.51
C ASN A 287 23.63 2.92 2.79
N TYR A 288 22.67 2.08 3.18
CA TYR A 288 21.32 2.52 3.51
C TYR A 288 21.31 3.56 4.63
N LYS A 289 20.53 4.63 4.44
CA LYS A 289 20.34 5.71 5.42
C LYS A 289 18.87 6.08 5.53
N VAL A 290 18.48 6.34 6.77
CA VAL A 290 17.17 6.87 7.15
C VAL A 290 17.24 8.39 7.03
N GLU A 291 16.28 9.01 6.35
CA GLU A 291 16.15 10.47 6.38
C GLU A 291 15.28 10.88 7.57
N ILE A 292 15.77 11.87 8.33
CA ILE A 292 15.03 12.41 9.47
C ILE A 292 14.86 13.90 9.27
N THR A 293 13.61 14.32 9.06
CA THR A 293 13.25 15.71 8.76
C THR A 293 12.19 16.21 9.73
N ASP A 294 11.90 17.51 9.69
CA ASP A 294 10.68 18.01 10.30
C ASP A 294 9.47 17.52 9.49
N ALA A 295 8.41 17.12 10.18
CA ALA A 295 7.20 16.66 9.50
C ALA A 295 6.57 17.82 8.69
N MET A 296 6.07 17.51 7.51
CA MET A 296 5.34 18.46 6.68
C MET A 296 4.08 18.90 7.45
N THR A 297 3.85 20.22 7.53
CA THR A 297 2.75 20.79 8.31
C THR A 297 1.78 21.56 7.41
N VAL A 298 0.50 21.20 7.48
CA VAL A 298 -0.58 21.77 6.66
C VAL A 298 -1.70 22.29 7.57
N ASN A 299 -2.16 23.53 7.33
CA ASN A 299 -3.25 24.14 8.08
C ASN A 299 -4.49 24.29 7.21
N VAL A 300 -5.55 23.53 7.52
CA VAL A 300 -6.76 23.46 6.71
C VAL A 300 -7.98 23.19 7.59
N MET A 301 -9.11 23.84 7.29
CA MET A 301 -10.38 23.68 8.05
C MET A 301 -10.26 23.84 9.58
N GLY A 302 -9.30 24.66 10.06
CA GLY A 302 -9.06 24.89 11.49
C GLY A 302 -8.29 23.77 12.22
N TYR A 303 -7.68 22.84 11.48
CA TYR A 303 -6.79 21.80 12.00
C TYR A 303 -5.37 21.99 11.46
N THR A 304 -4.40 21.43 12.20
CA THR A 304 -3.01 21.33 11.78
C THR A 304 -2.66 19.86 11.57
N ILE A 305 -2.32 19.51 10.34
CA ILE A 305 -1.95 18.18 9.90
C ILE A 305 -0.42 18.10 9.88
N HIS A 306 0.15 17.09 10.53
CA HIS A 306 1.57 16.76 10.47
C HIS A 306 1.73 15.42 9.76
N GLY A 307 2.54 15.38 8.71
CA GLY A 307 2.70 14.21 7.86
C GLY A 307 4.10 14.08 7.28
N MET A 308 4.28 13.07 6.44
CA MET A 308 5.53 12.84 5.73
C MET A 308 5.71 13.86 4.57
N PRO A 309 6.93 14.37 4.35
CA PRO A 309 7.30 14.95 3.07
C PRO A 309 7.48 13.85 1.99
N PRO A 310 7.67 14.23 0.70
CA PRO A 310 8.15 13.34 -0.35
C PRO A 310 9.40 12.55 0.09
N PRO A 311 9.56 11.28 -0.32
CA PRO A 311 8.86 10.57 -1.41
C PRO A 311 7.45 10.05 -1.05
N SER A 312 6.93 10.28 0.16
CA SER A 312 5.50 10.12 0.40
C SER A 312 4.69 11.20 -0.33
N SER A 313 3.71 10.78 -1.13
CA SER A 313 2.74 11.69 -1.76
C SER A 313 1.57 12.06 -0.84
N GLY A 314 1.41 11.35 0.28
CA GLY A 314 0.22 11.36 1.12
C GLY A 314 -0.20 12.71 1.65
N THR A 315 0.71 13.39 2.35
CA THR A 315 0.42 14.67 3.01
C THR A 315 0.06 15.77 1.99
N LEU A 316 0.75 15.79 0.84
CA LEU A 316 0.50 16.74 -0.23
C LEU A 316 -0.86 16.49 -0.89
N ALA A 317 -1.18 15.22 -1.17
CA ALA A 317 -2.43 14.83 -1.79
C ALA A 317 -3.63 15.12 -0.86
N LEU A 318 -3.53 14.74 0.42
CA LEU A 318 -4.52 15.07 1.44
C LEU A 318 -4.70 16.59 1.59
N SER A 319 -3.61 17.35 1.60
CA SER A 319 -3.65 18.82 1.64
C SER A 319 -4.44 19.40 0.47
N LEU A 320 -4.17 18.95 -0.76
CA LEU A 320 -4.84 19.47 -1.95
C LEU A 320 -6.34 19.17 -1.89
N VAL A 321 -6.72 17.93 -1.60
CA VAL A 321 -8.13 17.52 -1.45
C VAL A 321 -8.84 18.38 -0.40
N LEU A 322 -8.25 18.53 0.79
CA LEU A 322 -8.88 19.29 1.86
C LEU A 322 -8.99 20.78 1.52
N ASN A 323 -7.99 21.39 0.87
CA ASN A 323 -8.07 22.78 0.44
C ASN A 323 -9.12 22.98 -0.68
N ILE A 324 -9.32 22.01 -1.57
CA ILE A 324 -10.39 22.05 -2.59
C ILE A 324 -11.76 22.06 -1.90
N LEU A 325 -11.95 21.19 -0.91
CA LEU A 325 -13.21 21.10 -0.17
C LEU A 325 -13.45 22.33 0.74
N ASP A 326 -12.40 22.85 1.38
CA ASP A 326 -12.44 24.07 2.20
C ASP A 326 -12.81 25.31 1.36
N SER A 327 -12.48 25.31 0.06
CA SER A 327 -12.79 26.40 -0.88
C SER A 327 -14.28 26.59 -1.17
N TYR A 328 -15.15 25.65 -0.77
CA TYR A 328 -16.60 25.84 -0.81
C TYR A 328 -17.14 26.67 0.35
N GLU A 329 -16.31 26.98 1.37
CA GLU A 329 -16.63 27.84 2.52
C GLU A 329 -17.91 27.46 3.29
N SER A 330 -18.32 26.19 3.20
CA SER A 330 -19.53 25.68 3.84
C SER A 330 -19.33 24.25 4.34
N PRO A 331 -19.58 23.94 5.62
CA PRO A 331 -19.54 22.57 6.14
C PRO A 331 -20.53 21.62 5.47
N ASP A 332 -21.57 22.16 4.83
CA ASP A 332 -22.53 21.34 4.08
C ASP A 332 -21.95 20.87 2.74
N SER A 333 -20.82 21.43 2.31
CA SER A 333 -20.20 21.09 1.04
C SER A 333 -19.70 19.65 0.96
N VAL A 334 -19.42 19.04 2.12
CA VAL A 334 -18.89 17.68 2.27
C VAL A 334 -19.94 16.68 2.78
N LYS A 335 -21.23 17.06 2.85
CA LYS A 335 -22.30 16.21 3.37
C LYS A 335 -23.13 15.55 2.26
N GLY A 336 -23.65 14.36 2.57
CA GLY A 336 -24.56 13.62 1.70
C GLY A 336 -23.96 13.27 0.34
N ASN A 337 -24.83 12.97 -0.63
CA ASN A 337 -24.41 12.55 -1.97
C ASN A 337 -23.56 13.60 -2.69
N LEU A 338 -23.90 14.89 -2.49
CA LEU A 338 -23.14 15.99 -3.09
C LEU A 338 -21.73 16.09 -2.51
N GLY A 339 -21.57 15.91 -1.20
CA GLY A 339 -20.27 15.87 -0.56
C GLY A 339 -19.38 14.73 -1.07
N ILE A 340 -19.97 13.53 -1.21
CA ILE A 340 -19.28 12.37 -1.78
C ILE A 340 -18.85 12.65 -3.23
N HIS A 341 -19.75 13.23 -4.04
CA HIS A 341 -19.43 13.64 -5.41
C HIS A 341 -18.22 14.59 -5.45
N ARG A 342 -18.24 15.66 -4.66
CA ARG A 342 -17.14 16.63 -4.59
C ARG A 342 -15.84 16.02 -4.10
N LEU A 343 -15.89 15.11 -3.13
CA LEU A 343 -14.71 14.37 -2.68
C LEU A 343 -14.11 13.52 -3.80
N ILE A 344 -14.95 12.77 -4.53
CA ILE A 344 -14.51 11.96 -5.68
C ILE A 344 -13.85 12.84 -6.74
N GLU A 345 -14.47 13.96 -7.10
CA GLU A 345 -13.92 14.88 -8.10
C GLU A 345 -12.61 15.54 -7.64
N ALA A 346 -12.51 15.93 -6.36
CA ALA A 346 -11.27 16.44 -5.78
C ALA A 346 -10.14 15.41 -5.79
N LEU A 347 -10.44 14.14 -5.50
CA LEU A 347 -9.49 13.03 -5.59
C LEU A 347 -9.00 12.85 -7.03
N LYS A 348 -9.89 12.81 -8.03
CA LYS A 348 -9.50 12.66 -9.45
C LYS A 348 -8.50 13.74 -9.89
N HIS A 349 -8.77 15.00 -9.58
CA HIS A 349 -7.84 16.10 -9.88
C HIS A 349 -6.51 15.95 -9.13
N THR A 350 -6.55 15.49 -7.88
CA THR A 350 -5.32 15.28 -7.08
C THR A 350 -4.47 14.16 -7.64
N PHE A 351 -5.05 13.01 -8.00
CA PHE A 351 -4.33 11.87 -8.59
C PHE A 351 -3.72 12.20 -9.95
N ALA A 352 -4.35 13.07 -10.74
CA ALA A 352 -3.76 13.55 -11.99
C ALA A 352 -2.46 14.36 -11.81
N ILE A 353 -2.26 14.97 -10.63
CA ILE A 353 -1.08 15.77 -10.29
C ILE A 353 -0.04 14.94 -9.54
N ARG A 354 -0.49 13.99 -8.71
CA ARG A 354 0.32 13.17 -7.80
C ARG A 354 1.58 12.61 -8.45
N MET A 355 1.47 12.04 -9.64
CA MET A 355 2.58 11.39 -10.33
C MET A 355 3.62 12.36 -10.92
N ASN A 356 3.48 13.67 -10.72
CA ASN A 356 4.56 14.65 -10.93
C ASN A 356 5.48 14.79 -9.69
N LEU A 357 5.22 14.03 -8.64
CA LEU A 357 6.11 13.86 -7.48
C LEU A 357 7.12 12.73 -7.73
N GLY A 358 8.11 12.63 -6.85
CA GLY A 358 9.20 11.65 -6.91
C GLY A 358 10.12 11.82 -5.70
N ASP A 359 11.30 11.20 -5.76
CA ASP A 359 12.33 11.39 -4.74
C ASP A 359 12.94 12.81 -4.86
N PRO A 360 12.83 13.68 -3.83
CA PRO A 360 13.36 15.04 -3.87
C PRO A 360 14.90 15.11 -3.96
N ASP A 361 15.62 14.03 -3.64
CA ASP A 361 17.08 13.98 -3.79
C ASP A 361 17.52 13.81 -5.26
N PHE A 362 16.58 13.40 -6.13
CA PHE A 362 16.82 13.13 -7.56
C PHE A 362 16.02 14.05 -8.49
N GLU A 363 14.83 14.48 -8.07
CA GLU A 363 13.90 15.25 -8.90
C GLU A 363 13.56 16.61 -8.29
N ASN A 364 13.44 17.64 -9.14
CA ASN A 364 12.92 18.94 -8.69
C ASN A 364 11.39 18.96 -8.64
N ILE A 365 10.84 18.54 -7.51
CA ILE A 365 9.39 18.49 -7.25
C ILE A 365 8.85 19.72 -6.49
N SER A 366 9.68 20.75 -6.31
CA SER A 366 9.34 21.92 -5.47
C SER A 366 8.13 22.70 -6.00
N GLY A 367 8.00 22.82 -7.33
CA GLY A 367 6.86 23.44 -8.00
C GLY A 367 5.56 22.69 -7.72
N THR A 368 5.52 21.39 -8.05
CA THR A 368 4.38 20.50 -7.80
C THR A 368 3.97 20.53 -6.33
N SER A 369 4.93 20.40 -5.41
CA SER A 369 4.67 20.42 -3.96
C SER A 369 4.04 21.75 -3.52
N SER A 370 4.54 22.87 -4.04
CA SER A 370 4.01 24.20 -3.72
C SER A 370 2.59 24.40 -4.26
N GLU A 371 2.28 23.88 -5.45
CA GLU A 371 0.93 23.91 -6.02
C GLU A 371 -0.05 23.09 -5.16
N MET A 372 0.31 21.86 -4.80
CA MET A 372 -0.54 20.99 -3.98
C MET A 372 -0.81 21.54 -2.56
N LEU A 373 0.10 22.38 -2.04
CA LEU A 373 -0.08 23.08 -0.76
C LEU A 373 -0.85 24.41 -0.89
N SER A 374 -1.04 24.92 -2.12
CA SER A 374 -1.59 26.25 -2.36
C SER A 374 -3.12 26.28 -2.33
N ARG A 375 -3.67 27.15 -1.48
CA ARG A 375 -5.11 27.43 -1.44
C ARG A 375 -5.63 28.04 -2.73
N SER A 376 -4.87 28.92 -3.38
CA SER A 376 -5.32 29.55 -4.64
C SER A 376 -5.35 28.55 -5.80
N PHE A 377 -4.42 27.59 -5.80
CA PHE A 377 -4.43 26.50 -6.76
C PHE A 377 -5.63 25.56 -6.52
N ALA A 378 -5.88 25.18 -5.26
CA ALA A 378 -7.05 24.41 -4.88
C ALA A 378 -8.38 25.08 -5.28
N GLN A 379 -8.50 26.41 -5.13
CA GLN A 379 -9.67 27.18 -5.61
C GLN A 379 -9.83 27.12 -7.13
N THR A 380 -8.72 27.07 -7.88
CA THR A 380 -8.75 26.95 -9.34
C THR A 380 -9.30 25.59 -9.76
N ILE A 381 -8.94 24.52 -9.04
CA ILE A 381 -9.50 23.18 -9.25
C ILE A 381 -10.96 23.12 -8.80
N GLN A 382 -11.30 23.70 -7.64
CA GLN A 382 -12.69 23.70 -7.15
C GLN A 382 -13.67 24.29 -8.16
N ARG A 383 -13.29 25.33 -8.91
CA ARG A 383 -14.12 25.94 -9.98
C ARG A 383 -14.35 25.04 -11.20
N GLN A 384 -13.54 23.99 -11.36
CA GLN A 384 -13.67 23.00 -12.42
C GLN A 384 -14.65 21.88 -12.04
N ILE A 385 -14.87 21.65 -10.74
CA ILE A 385 -15.79 20.62 -10.24
C ILE A 385 -17.25 21.07 -10.44
N LEU A 386 -18.00 20.33 -11.25
CA LEU A 386 -19.44 20.54 -11.43
C LEU A 386 -20.24 19.62 -10.51
N ASP A 387 -21.15 20.17 -9.72
CA ASP A 387 -21.95 19.43 -8.73
C ASP A 387 -22.85 18.31 -9.30
N ASN A 388 -23.09 18.30 -10.62
CA ASN A 388 -24.05 17.39 -11.27
C ASN A 388 -23.42 16.51 -12.36
N THR A 389 -22.10 16.60 -12.58
CA THR A 389 -21.43 15.98 -13.72
C THR A 389 -20.05 15.46 -13.32
N THR A 390 -19.67 14.30 -13.86
CA THR A 390 -18.29 13.79 -13.89
C THR A 390 -17.82 13.80 -15.34
N PHE A 391 -16.51 13.89 -15.53
CA PHE A 391 -15.87 13.89 -16.84
C PHE A 391 -15.11 12.59 -17.09
N PRO A 392 -14.74 12.29 -18.34
CA PRO A 392 -13.81 11.21 -18.65
C PRO A 392 -12.36 11.60 -18.25
N PRO A 393 -11.41 10.64 -18.17
CA PRO A 393 -10.06 10.87 -17.65
C PRO A 393 -9.30 12.04 -18.30
N GLU A 394 -9.50 12.30 -19.58
CA GLU A 394 -8.79 13.34 -20.35
C GLU A 394 -9.05 14.76 -19.80
N TYR A 395 -10.19 14.95 -19.11
CA TYR A 395 -10.52 16.21 -18.46
C TYR A 395 -9.60 16.53 -17.29
N TYR A 396 -9.24 15.51 -16.50
CA TYR A 396 -8.46 15.68 -15.28
C TYR A 396 -6.95 15.79 -15.56
N MET A 397 -6.54 15.69 -16.84
CA MET A 397 -5.16 15.61 -17.32
C MET A 397 -4.56 14.21 -17.08
N ASP A 398 -4.82 13.28 -17.99
CA ASP A 398 -4.32 11.91 -17.97
C ASP A 398 -2.82 11.85 -18.31
N ARG A 399 -1.98 12.39 -17.43
CA ARG A 399 -0.55 12.47 -17.73
C ARG A 399 0.15 11.15 -17.53
N TRP A 400 -0.03 10.52 -16.37
CA TRP A 400 0.81 9.40 -15.96
C TRP A 400 0.01 8.25 -15.36
N SER A 401 0.50 7.02 -15.58
CA SER A 401 0.01 5.82 -14.89
C SER A 401 0.18 5.97 -13.38
N GLN A 402 -0.84 5.60 -12.63
CA GLN A 402 -0.82 5.65 -11.17
C GLN A 402 -0.07 4.46 -10.56
N LEU A 403 0.34 4.59 -9.29
CA LEU A 403 0.79 3.45 -8.49
C LEU A 403 -0.35 2.44 -8.33
N ARG A 404 -0.02 1.22 -7.92
CA ARG A 404 -1.01 0.20 -7.59
C ARG A 404 -0.66 -0.41 -6.26
N ASP A 405 -1.53 -0.17 -5.29
CA ASP A 405 -1.28 -0.59 -3.92
C ASP A 405 -2.01 -1.90 -3.57
N HIS A 406 -1.33 -2.76 -2.81
CA HIS A 406 -1.81 -4.12 -2.56
C HIS A 406 -1.77 -4.56 -1.08
N GLY A 407 -0.99 -3.94 -0.20
CA GLY A 407 -1.03 -4.23 1.24
C GLY A 407 -0.10 -3.36 2.10
N THR A 408 -0.50 -3.05 3.32
CA THR A 408 0.31 -2.27 4.29
C THR A 408 -0.27 -2.49 5.68
N SER A 409 0.53 -2.30 6.73
CA SER A 409 0.00 -2.21 8.10
C SER A 409 0.24 -0.82 8.71
N HIS A 410 -0.67 -0.39 9.57
CA HIS A 410 -0.56 0.88 10.27
C HIS A 410 -0.77 0.72 11.76
N LEU A 411 -0.09 1.59 12.51
CA LEU A 411 -0.28 1.70 13.94
C LEU A 411 -0.14 3.14 14.43
N CYS A 412 -0.86 3.40 15.51
CA CYS A 412 -0.97 4.68 16.16
C CYS A 412 -0.69 4.49 17.65
N VAL A 413 0.11 5.37 18.25
CA VAL A 413 0.39 5.35 19.68
C VAL A 413 0.26 6.74 20.26
N VAL A 414 -0.36 6.84 21.44
CA VAL A 414 -0.30 8.01 22.31
C VAL A 414 0.13 7.55 23.70
N ASP A 415 1.19 8.11 24.25
CA ASP A 415 1.67 7.78 25.61
C ASP A 415 1.07 8.69 26.69
N ALA A 416 1.41 8.43 27.95
CA ALA A 416 0.93 9.18 29.12
C ALA A 416 1.34 10.66 29.08
N ASP A 417 2.48 10.96 28.46
CA ASP A 417 3.01 12.32 28.30
C ASP A 417 2.40 13.03 27.08
N ARG A 418 1.48 12.38 26.36
CA ARG A 418 0.83 12.87 25.14
C ARG A 418 1.79 13.03 23.96
N ASN A 419 2.91 12.32 23.94
CA ASN A 419 3.64 12.12 22.70
C ASN A 419 2.84 11.19 21.81
N ALA A 420 2.93 11.39 20.51
CA ALA A 420 2.16 10.65 19.54
C ALA A 420 3.03 10.11 18.42
N VAL A 421 2.71 8.90 17.96
CA VAL A 421 3.35 8.25 16.83
C VAL A 421 2.27 7.78 15.87
N SER A 422 2.44 8.10 14.60
CA SER A 422 1.72 7.49 13.48
C SER A 422 2.76 6.79 12.62
N LEU A 423 2.60 5.48 12.41
CA LEU A 423 3.54 4.65 11.67
C LEU A 423 2.79 3.81 10.66
N THR A 424 3.27 3.84 9.42
CA THR A 424 2.85 2.96 8.34
C THR A 424 4.04 2.11 7.92
N THR A 425 3.89 0.78 7.93
CA THR A 425 4.93 -0.21 7.60
C THR A 425 4.45 -1.10 6.46
N SER A 426 5.34 -1.41 5.52
CA SER A 426 5.02 -2.16 4.31
C SER A 426 6.11 -3.14 3.90
N VAL A 427 5.71 -4.20 3.21
CA VAL A 427 6.56 -4.96 2.27
C VAL A 427 6.06 -4.79 0.82
N ASN A 428 5.25 -3.75 0.60
CA ASN A 428 4.45 -3.47 -0.58
C ASN A 428 3.32 -4.49 -0.83
N TRP A 429 3.48 -5.44 -1.75
CA TRP A 429 2.42 -6.40 -2.03
C TRP A 429 2.28 -7.44 -0.92
N HIS A 430 1.19 -8.22 -0.96
CA HIS A 430 1.08 -9.36 -0.07
C HIS A 430 2.28 -10.30 -0.22
N PHE A 431 3.02 -10.49 0.88
CA PHE A 431 4.28 -11.24 0.94
C PHE A 431 5.42 -10.66 0.08
N GLY A 432 5.35 -9.37 -0.25
CA GLY A 432 6.35 -8.64 -1.03
C GLY A 432 6.72 -9.34 -2.33
N ALA A 433 8.01 -9.61 -2.51
CA ALA A 433 8.54 -10.31 -3.69
C ALA A 433 8.12 -11.77 -3.80
N GLY A 434 7.32 -12.29 -2.86
CA GLY A 434 6.98 -13.70 -2.77
C GLY A 434 8.15 -14.56 -2.31
N ILE A 435 9.12 -13.97 -1.60
CA ILE A 435 10.34 -14.64 -1.15
C ILE A 435 10.46 -14.48 0.36
N ARG A 436 10.67 -15.60 1.07
CA ARG A 436 11.16 -15.59 2.45
C ARG A 436 12.56 -16.19 2.49
N SER A 437 13.54 -15.40 2.96
CA SER A 437 14.89 -15.89 3.21
C SER A 437 14.85 -17.09 4.17
N THR A 438 15.36 -18.23 3.72
CA THR A 438 15.33 -19.46 4.50
C THR A 438 16.32 -19.42 5.67
N SER A 439 17.39 -18.64 5.53
CA SER A 439 18.46 -18.51 6.53
C SER A 439 18.17 -17.48 7.63
N THR A 440 17.33 -16.47 7.34
CA THR A 440 16.98 -15.40 8.30
C THR A 440 15.52 -15.41 8.72
N GLY A 441 14.66 -16.04 7.93
CA GLY A 441 13.21 -16.05 8.10
C GLY A 441 12.49 -14.77 7.72
N ILE A 442 13.18 -13.82 7.09
CA ILE A 442 12.64 -12.51 6.70
C ILE A 442 11.96 -12.62 5.33
N VAL A 443 10.72 -12.12 5.25
CA VAL A 443 10.02 -11.86 3.98
C VAL A 443 10.55 -10.55 3.41
N VAL A 444 10.96 -10.54 2.15
CA VAL A 444 11.52 -9.34 1.49
C VAL A 444 10.46 -8.63 0.66
N ASN A 445 10.52 -7.29 0.69
CA ASN A 445 9.64 -6.41 -0.07
C ASN A 445 9.75 -6.61 -1.59
N ASN A 446 8.74 -6.13 -2.31
CA ASN A 446 8.81 -5.87 -3.75
C ASN A 446 8.72 -4.36 -4.04
N GLU A 447 9.39 -3.52 -3.25
CA GLU A 447 9.19 -2.06 -3.29
C GLU A 447 9.69 -1.40 -4.58
N MET A 448 10.54 -2.09 -5.36
CA MET A 448 10.93 -1.59 -6.70
C MET A 448 9.73 -1.48 -7.65
N ASP A 449 8.63 -2.16 -7.34
CA ASP A 449 7.36 -2.02 -8.05
C ASP A 449 6.83 -0.59 -8.10
N ASP A 450 7.06 0.18 -7.03
CA ASP A 450 6.51 1.53 -6.95
C ASP A 450 7.24 2.51 -7.88
N PHE A 451 8.37 2.13 -8.50
CA PHE A 451 8.95 2.92 -9.58
C PHE A 451 8.14 2.82 -10.87
N SER A 452 8.13 3.88 -11.65
CA SER A 452 7.73 3.83 -13.05
C SER A 452 8.86 3.23 -13.90
N THR A 453 8.53 2.43 -14.92
CA THR A 453 9.50 1.99 -15.94
C THR A 453 9.12 2.57 -17.30
N PRO A 454 10.08 2.97 -18.16
CA PRO A 454 9.77 3.53 -19.48
C PRO A 454 8.97 2.59 -20.40
N THR A 455 9.03 1.29 -20.10
CA THR A 455 8.39 0.22 -20.88
C THR A 455 7.05 -0.22 -20.29
N ASP A 456 6.64 0.32 -19.14
CA ASP A 456 5.36 -0.02 -18.52
C ASP A 456 4.21 0.41 -19.44
N ILE A 457 3.42 -0.58 -19.85
CA ILE A 457 2.10 -0.34 -20.44
C ILE A 457 1.10 -0.57 -19.33
N SER A 458 0.75 0.51 -18.65
CA SER A 458 -0.27 0.48 -17.61
C SER A 458 -1.60 -0.04 -18.18
N PRO A 459 -2.44 -0.78 -17.40
CA PRO A 459 -3.73 -1.26 -17.91
C PRO A 459 -4.69 -0.14 -18.32
N ASP A 460 -4.50 1.05 -17.76
CA ASP A 460 -5.14 2.33 -18.10
C ASP A 460 -4.54 2.99 -19.36
N LYS A 461 -3.45 2.45 -19.91
CA LYS A 461 -2.74 2.88 -21.12
C LYS A 461 -2.16 4.29 -21.03
N LEU A 462 -2.00 4.81 -19.82
CA LEU A 462 -1.30 6.05 -19.54
C LEU A 462 0.22 5.81 -19.53
N PRO A 463 1.03 6.79 -19.97
CA PRO A 463 2.47 6.65 -20.01
C PRO A 463 3.05 6.66 -18.59
N PRO A 464 4.23 6.07 -18.38
CA PRO A 464 4.87 6.01 -17.07
C PRO A 464 5.42 7.38 -16.65
N ALA A 465 5.51 7.63 -15.33
CA ALA A 465 5.92 8.91 -14.78
C ALA A 465 7.45 9.08 -14.74
N PRO A 466 8.06 10.05 -15.48
CA PRO A 466 9.52 10.18 -15.52
C PRO A 466 10.16 10.56 -14.19
N THR A 467 9.48 11.35 -13.36
CA THR A 467 9.96 11.74 -12.01
C THR A 467 10.11 10.55 -11.07
N ASN A 468 9.54 9.41 -11.42
CA ASN A 468 9.58 8.21 -10.62
C ASN A 468 10.26 7.06 -11.39
N PHE A 469 11.14 7.37 -12.34
CA PHE A 469 12.00 6.35 -12.96
C PHE A 469 13.09 5.86 -12.01
N ILE A 470 13.46 4.59 -12.20
CA ILE A 470 14.46 3.89 -11.38
C ILE A 470 15.86 4.50 -11.59
N GLU A 471 16.49 4.86 -10.47
CA GLU A 471 17.92 5.19 -10.39
C GLU A 471 18.54 4.53 -9.15
N PRO A 472 19.81 4.09 -9.19
CA PRO A 472 20.50 3.55 -8.01
C PRO A 472 20.39 4.47 -6.79
N ASN A 473 20.09 3.89 -5.62
CA ASN A 473 19.84 4.57 -4.33
C ASN A 473 18.61 5.48 -4.26
N LYS A 474 17.87 5.69 -5.35
CA LYS A 474 16.62 6.46 -5.32
C LYS A 474 15.56 5.73 -4.50
N ARG A 475 14.67 6.46 -3.85
CA ARG A 475 13.48 5.93 -3.16
C ARG A 475 12.27 6.01 -4.09
N PRO A 476 11.50 4.93 -4.26
CA PRO A 476 10.29 5.00 -5.07
C PRO A 476 9.23 5.87 -4.39
N LEU A 477 8.46 6.61 -5.18
CA LEU A 477 7.28 7.35 -4.72
C LEU A 477 6.36 6.42 -3.92
N SER A 478 5.72 6.94 -2.88
CA SER A 478 4.84 6.13 -2.02
C SER A 478 3.45 6.74 -1.84
N SER A 479 2.46 5.87 -1.67
CA SER A 479 1.10 6.20 -1.20
C SER A 479 0.99 6.30 0.32
N MET A 480 1.99 5.84 1.09
CA MET A 480 1.91 5.79 2.55
C MET A 480 1.76 7.17 3.20
N THR A 481 0.75 7.33 4.05
CA THR A 481 0.25 8.61 4.59
C THR A 481 0.06 8.55 6.10
N PRO A 482 1.12 8.32 6.91
CA PRO A 482 0.99 8.45 8.36
C PRO A 482 0.80 9.93 8.74
N ILE A 483 -0.31 10.22 9.41
CA ILE A 483 -0.75 11.59 9.71
C ILE A 483 -1.09 11.73 11.19
N ILE A 484 -0.58 12.82 11.78
CA ILE A 484 -0.99 13.30 13.09
C ILE A 484 -1.77 14.61 12.92
N ILE A 485 -3.05 14.63 13.29
CA ILE A 485 -3.88 15.84 13.25
C ILE A 485 -3.98 16.43 14.65
N THR A 486 -3.66 17.72 14.78
CA THR A 486 -3.84 18.50 15.99
C THR A 486 -4.84 19.63 15.79
N LYS A 487 -5.46 20.07 16.88
CA LYS A 487 -6.27 21.29 16.93
C LYS A 487 -5.83 22.14 18.10
N VAL A 488 -5.48 23.39 17.84
CA VAL A 488 -5.22 24.37 18.90
C VAL A 488 -6.57 24.89 19.39
N LEU A 489 -7.06 24.38 20.53
CA LEU A 489 -8.11 25.03 21.30
C LEU A 489 -7.44 25.80 22.44
N LEU A 490 -7.99 26.95 22.82
CA LEU A 490 -7.51 27.83 23.92
C LEU A 490 -7.29 27.12 25.28
N ALA A 491 -7.61 25.84 25.42
CA ALA A 491 -7.31 25.01 26.60
C ALA A 491 -7.13 23.49 26.34
N ALA A 492 -7.03 23.00 25.09
CA ALA A 492 -6.89 21.55 24.83
C ALA A 492 -6.26 21.23 23.45
N CYS A 493 -5.42 20.19 23.40
CA CYS A 493 -4.92 19.60 22.16
C CYS A 493 -5.76 18.35 21.83
N LEU A 494 -6.54 18.40 20.76
CA LEU A 494 -7.21 17.21 20.21
C LEU A 494 -6.24 16.53 19.24
N LEU A 495 -5.96 15.24 19.46
CA LEU A 495 -5.09 14.44 18.60
C LEU A 495 -5.93 13.37 17.89
N ARG A 496 -5.86 13.31 16.56
CA ARG A 496 -6.45 12.22 15.76
C ARG A 496 -5.39 11.66 14.81
N ILE A 497 -5.31 10.34 14.75
CA ILE A 497 -4.41 9.60 13.85
C ILE A 497 -5.32 8.77 12.94
N TRP A 498 -5.10 8.87 11.64
CA TRP A 498 -5.91 8.19 10.63
C TRP A 498 -5.07 7.10 9.95
N HIS A 499 -5.73 5.98 9.65
CA HIS A 499 -5.20 4.94 8.79
C HIS A 499 -5.95 4.97 7.47
N PHE A 500 -5.20 4.83 6.40
CA PHE A 500 -5.73 4.61 5.08
C PHE A 500 -4.83 3.60 4.34
N ARG A 501 -5.36 2.76 3.42
CA ARG A 501 -4.60 1.69 2.72
C ARG A 501 -4.39 2.03 1.25
N GLY A 502 -3.16 1.99 0.77
CA GLY A 502 -2.84 2.15 -0.66
C GLY A 502 -3.31 3.44 -1.36
N ASP A 503 -3.72 3.42 -2.63
CA ASP A 503 -4.29 4.62 -3.28
C ASP A 503 -5.58 5.10 -2.58
N PHE A 504 -6.15 4.31 -1.67
CA PHE A 504 -7.18 4.75 -0.74
C PHE A 504 -6.59 5.45 0.50
N GLN A 505 -5.33 5.93 0.48
CA GLN A 505 -4.60 6.55 1.59
C GLN A 505 -5.10 7.98 2.00
N ILE A 506 -6.16 8.51 1.37
CA ILE A 506 -6.64 9.91 1.49
C ILE A 506 -8.10 9.99 1.95
#